data_AF-A0A2G9PDP1-F1
#
_entry.id   AF-A0A2G9PDP1-F1
#
_cell.length_a   1.000
_cell.length_b   1.000
_cell.length_c   1.000
_cell.angle_alpha   90.00
_cell.angle_beta   90.00
_cell.angle_gamma   90.00
#
_symmetry.space_group_name_H-M   'P 1'
#
loop_
_entity.id
_entity.type
_entity.pdbx_description
1 polymer ?
#
loop_
_entity_poly.entity_id
_entity_poly.type
_entity_poly.pdbx_seq_one_letter_code
_entity_poly.pdbx_strand_id
1 'polypeptide(L)'
;YKDTNIRPTDINNIPIPKISPDEQRPFVEKADEMLNLNKEFYEKKSKFLNRVHELGIEKISKKMDKFFKLSFDEFVKELLKQKINLNLKQKDEWEDYFENYKKELSDLKEKIDKTDSEIDKMVYTLYGLNEKEIKIVEESLK
;
A
#
# COMPACT_ATOMS: atom_id res chain seq x y z
N TYR A 1 11.17 -3.14 13.17
CA TYR A 1 11.74 -2.04 12.40
C TYR A 1 13.24 -2.21 12.44
N LYS A 2 13.88 -2.60 11.33
CA LYS A 2 15.33 -2.40 11.21
C LYS A 2 15.51 -0.88 11.17
N ASP A 3 16.31 -0.35 12.08
CA ASP A 3 16.64 1.07 12.12
C ASP A 3 17.54 1.38 10.91
N THR A 4 16.95 1.66 9.76
CA THR A 4 17.69 2.04 8.56
C THR A 4 18.00 3.52 8.66
N ASN A 5 19.06 3.85 9.40
CA ASN A 5 19.63 5.18 9.41
C ASN A 5 20.36 5.41 8.08
N ILE A 6 19.62 5.84 7.05
CA ILE A 6 20.16 6.16 5.73
C ILE A 6 20.71 7.59 5.78
N ARG A 7 22.04 7.73 5.69
CA ARG A 7 22.70 9.04 5.63
C ARG A 7 22.86 9.46 4.17
N PRO A 8 22.98 10.77 3.87
CA PRO A 8 23.23 11.24 2.51
C PRO A 8 24.45 10.60 1.83
N THR A 9 25.49 10.26 2.61
CA THR A 9 26.67 9.54 2.11
C THR A 9 26.36 8.15 1.57
N ASP A 10 25.36 7.47 2.15
CA ASP A 10 24.97 6.13 1.73
C ASP A 10 24.27 6.17 0.36
N ILE A 11 23.53 7.24 0.07
CA ILE A 11 22.88 7.50 -1.23
C ILE A 11 23.91 7.85 -2.31
N ASN A 12 24.90 8.69 -1.98
CA ASN A 12 25.94 9.12 -2.93
C ASN A 12 26.81 7.97 -3.46
N ASN A 13 26.86 6.85 -2.73
CA ASN A 13 27.66 5.68 -3.08
C ASN A 13 26.88 4.63 -3.88
N ILE A 14 25.59 4.84 -4.14
CA ILE A 14 24.79 3.91 -4.95
C ILE A 14 25.22 4.07 -6.42
N PRO A 15 25.69 2.99 -7.08
CA PRO A 15 26.07 3.06 -8.48
C PRO A 15 24.82 3.16 -9.36
N ILE A 16 24.39 4.38 -9.71
CA ILE A 16 23.23 4.60 -10.59
C ILE A 16 23.69 4.61 -12.06
N PRO A 17 23.21 3.68 -12.92
CA PRO A 17 23.52 3.68 -14.34
C PRO A 17 23.05 4.97 -15.01
N LYS A 18 23.94 5.58 -15.81
CA LYS A 18 23.60 6.74 -16.63
C LYS A 18 23.05 6.26 -17.97
N ILE A 19 21.73 6.28 -18.10
CA ILE A 19 21.01 5.93 -19.33
C ILE A 19 20.48 7.18 -20.03
N SER A 20 20.17 7.07 -21.33
CA SER A 20 19.65 8.19 -22.11
C SER A 20 18.27 8.64 -21.60
N PRO A 21 17.87 9.91 -21.84
CA PRO A 21 16.53 10.39 -21.46
C PRO A 21 15.38 9.52 -22.00
N ASP A 22 15.52 8.96 -23.20
CA ASP A 22 14.52 8.08 -23.79
C ASP A 22 14.39 6.75 -23.03
N GLU A 23 15.53 6.17 -22.60
CA GLU A 23 15.55 4.96 -21.77
C GLU A 23 15.09 5.22 -20.32
N GLN A 24 15.17 6.46 -19.83
CA GLN A 24 14.61 6.84 -18.52
C GLN A 24 13.09 6.93 -18.54
N ARG A 25 12.49 7.23 -19.70
CA ARG A 25 11.05 7.52 -19.81
C ARG A 25 10.16 6.43 -19.22
N PRO A 26 10.39 5.12 -19.47
CA PRO A 26 9.58 4.06 -18.87
C PRO A 26 9.63 4.06 -17.33
N PHE A 27 10.77 4.39 -16.73
CA PHE A 27 10.89 4.47 -15.26
C PHE A 27 10.14 5.68 -14.70
N VAL A 28 10.19 6.82 -15.40
CA VAL A 28 9.43 8.02 -15.02
C VAL A 28 7.92 7.73 -15.09
N GLU A 29 7.45 7.13 -16.18
CA GLU A 29 6.05 6.73 -16.34
C GLU A 29 5.58 5.79 -15.22
N LYS A 30 6.41 4.80 -14.86
CA LYS A 30 6.11 3.89 -13.74
C LYS A 30 6.14 4.57 -12.37
N ALA A 31 7.04 5.52 -12.16
CA ALA A 31 7.10 6.31 -10.93
C ALA A 31 5.84 7.20 -10.77
N ASP A 32 5.40 7.84 -11.85
CA ASP A 32 4.16 8.62 -11.87
C ASP A 32 2.93 7.72 -11.65
N GLU A 33 2.89 6.55 -12.28
CA GLU A 33 1.85 5.53 -12.04
C GLU A 33 1.80 5.14 -10.55
N MET A 34 2.95 4.82 -9.96
CA MET A 34 3.06 4.45 -8.54
C MET A 34 2.60 5.58 -7.61
N LEU A 35 2.97 6.83 -7.92
CA LEU A 35 2.55 8.00 -7.16
C LEU A 35 1.02 8.18 -7.19
N ASN A 36 0.42 8.06 -8.38
CA ASN A 36 -1.02 8.22 -8.57
C ASN A 36 -1.81 7.10 -7.87
N LEU A 37 -1.40 5.85 -8.03
CA LEU A 37 -2.07 4.70 -7.39
C LEU A 37 -2.01 4.79 -5.86
N ASN A 38 -0.85 5.14 -5.30
CA ASN A 38 -0.71 5.32 -3.85
C ASN A 38 -1.55 6.49 -3.34
N LYS A 39 -1.55 7.61 -4.07
CA LYS A 39 -2.40 8.76 -3.73
C LYS A 39 -3.87 8.34 -3.66
N GLU A 40 -4.39 7.67 -4.69
CA GLU A 40 -5.77 7.20 -4.72
C GLU A 40 -6.08 6.22 -3.57
N PHE A 41 -5.16 5.29 -3.30
CA PHE A 41 -5.28 4.34 -2.19
C PHE A 41 -5.41 5.06 -0.85
N TYR A 42 -4.52 6.01 -0.55
CA TYR A 42 -4.55 6.75 0.72
C TYR A 42 -5.75 7.70 0.83
N GLU A 43 -6.18 8.33 -0.27
CA GLU A 43 -7.38 9.18 -0.30
C GLU A 43 -8.64 8.37 0.02
N LYS A 44 -8.85 7.22 -0.64
CA LYS A 44 -10.00 6.34 -0.38
C LYS A 44 -9.97 5.78 1.04
N LYS A 45 -8.80 5.31 1.48
CA LYS A 45 -8.59 4.81 2.84
C LYS A 45 -8.92 5.87 3.89
N SER A 46 -8.38 7.08 3.72
CA SER A 46 -8.61 8.22 4.61
C SER A 46 -10.10 8.59 4.65
N LYS A 47 -10.76 8.63 3.49
CA LYS A 47 -12.19 8.90 3.39
C LYS A 47 -13.02 7.90 4.20
N PHE A 48 -12.75 6.60 4.09
CA PHE A 48 -13.42 5.58 4.90
C PHE A 48 -13.15 5.78 6.40
N LEU A 49 -11.88 5.94 6.79
CA LEU A 49 -11.51 6.13 8.20
C LEU A 49 -12.10 7.40 8.83
N ASN A 50 -12.26 8.47 8.05
CA ASN A 50 -12.93 9.69 8.50
C ASN A 50 -14.41 9.45 8.79
N ARG A 51 -15.13 8.69 7.95
CA ARG A 51 -16.52 8.29 8.24
C ARG A 51 -16.63 7.41 9.47
N VAL A 52 -15.65 6.54 9.67
CA VAL A 52 -15.58 5.70 10.87
C VAL A 52 -15.30 6.53 12.12
N HIS A 53 -14.48 7.58 12.01
CA HIS A 53 -14.27 8.55 13.09
C HIS A 53 -15.54 9.34 13.43
N GLU A 54 -16.36 9.69 12.43
CA GLU A 54 -17.68 10.34 12.62
C GLU A 54 -18.68 9.49 13.43
N LEU A 55 -18.45 8.18 13.59
CA LEU A 55 -19.23 7.33 14.49
C LEU A 55 -18.91 7.57 15.99
N GLY A 56 -17.94 8.41 16.31
CA GLY A 56 -17.54 8.74 17.68
C GLY A 56 -16.35 7.92 18.20
N ILE A 57 -15.47 7.45 17.30
CA ILE A 57 -14.24 6.74 17.70
C ILE A 57 -13.18 7.74 18.14
N GLU A 58 -12.63 7.56 19.34
CA GLU A 58 -11.55 8.40 19.87
C GLU A 58 -10.22 8.20 19.11
N LYS A 59 -9.94 6.97 18.68
CA LYS A 59 -8.69 6.63 17.98
C LYS A 59 -8.82 5.45 17.03
N ILE A 60 -8.33 5.61 15.80
CA ILE A 60 -8.19 4.50 14.85
C ILE A 60 -7.10 3.54 15.31
N SER A 61 -7.47 2.28 15.55
CA SER A 61 -6.53 1.22 15.93
C SER A 61 -5.65 0.82 14.73
N LYS A 62 -4.47 0.24 14.98
CA LYS A 62 -3.62 -0.30 13.90
C LYS A 62 -4.32 -1.38 13.07
N LYS A 63 -5.29 -2.09 13.66
CA LYS A 63 -6.08 -3.11 12.97
C LYS A 63 -7.14 -2.45 12.08
N MET A 64 -7.83 -1.43 12.58
CA MET A 64 -8.78 -0.62 11.80
C MET A 64 -8.12 0.17 10.67
N ASP A 65 -6.91 0.67 10.88
CA ASP A 65 -6.13 1.29 9.80
C ASP A 65 -5.86 0.30 8.64
N LYS A 66 -5.90 -1.00 8.92
CA LYS A 66 -5.78 -2.07 7.91
C LYS A 66 -7.13 -2.75 7.64
N PHE A 67 -8.25 -2.02 7.73
CA PHE A 67 -9.61 -2.58 7.60
C PHE A 67 -9.82 -3.37 6.30
N PHE A 68 -9.19 -2.96 5.19
CA PHE A 68 -9.26 -3.65 3.90
C PHE A 68 -8.69 -5.08 3.94
N LYS A 69 -8.02 -5.48 5.03
CA LYS A 69 -7.57 -6.86 5.29
C LYS A 69 -8.49 -7.66 6.22
N LEU A 70 -9.58 -7.05 6.70
CA LEU A 70 -10.49 -7.63 7.69
C LEU A 70 -11.76 -8.16 7.01
N SER A 71 -12.45 -9.07 7.69
CA SER A 71 -13.88 -9.28 7.42
C SER A 71 -14.73 -8.18 8.06
N PHE A 72 -15.96 -8.00 7.59
CA PHE A 72 -16.90 -7.06 8.19
C PHE A 72 -17.14 -7.38 9.68
N ASP A 73 -17.28 -8.66 10.04
CA ASP A 73 -17.40 -9.09 11.44
C ASP A 73 -16.22 -8.67 12.32
N GLU A 74 -14.99 -8.77 11.80
CA GLU A 74 -13.81 -8.30 12.53
C GLU A 74 -13.80 -6.79 12.70
N PHE A 75 -14.23 -6.05 11.68
CA PHE A 75 -14.39 -4.60 11.75
C PHE A 75 -15.43 -4.18 12.81
N VAL A 76 -16.60 -4.83 12.82
CA VAL A 76 -17.63 -4.59 13.84
C VAL A 76 -17.11 -4.92 15.24
N LYS A 77 -16.31 -5.98 15.40
CA LYS A 77 -15.65 -6.28 16.68
C LYS A 77 -14.66 -5.19 17.11
N GLU A 78 -13.95 -4.55 16.18
CA GLU A 78 -13.09 -3.41 16.49
C GLU A 78 -13.91 -2.18 16.92
N LEU A 79 -15.06 -1.91 16.29
CA LEU A 79 -15.99 -0.86 16.72
C LEU A 79 -16.53 -1.11 18.13
N LEU A 80 -16.91 -2.35 18.45
CA LEU A 80 -17.40 -2.73 19.77
C LEU A 80 -16.37 -2.51 20.88
N LYS A 81 -15.07 -2.73 20.60
CA LYS A 81 -13.99 -2.41 21.55
C LYS A 81 -13.90 -0.93 21.88
N GLN A 82 -14.34 -0.07 20.96
CA GLN A 82 -14.46 1.38 21.13
C GLN A 82 -15.84 1.79 21.67
N LYS A 83 -16.64 0.84 22.19
CA LYS A 83 -18.00 1.04 22.72
C LYS A 83 -19.03 1.50 21.67
N ILE A 84 -18.76 1.29 20.39
CA ILE A 84 -19.71 1.56 19.30
C ILE A 84 -20.42 0.26 18.94
N ASN A 85 -21.74 0.23 19.15
CA ASN A 85 -22.58 -0.91 18.80
C ASN A 85 -23.55 -0.52 17.68
N LEU A 86 -23.38 -1.12 16.50
CA LEU A 86 -24.28 -0.94 15.38
C LEU A 86 -25.50 -1.86 15.54
N ASN A 87 -26.71 -1.31 15.37
CA ASN A 87 -27.93 -2.12 15.28
C ASN A 87 -28.00 -2.87 13.93
N LEU A 88 -28.96 -3.79 13.76
CA LEU A 88 -29.07 -4.62 12.54
C LEU A 88 -29.17 -3.80 11.26
N LYS A 89 -30.02 -2.77 11.23
CA LYS A 89 -30.18 -1.91 10.06
C LYS A 89 -28.89 -1.15 9.72
N GLN A 90 -28.19 -0.66 10.73
CA GLN A 90 -26.90 0.00 10.54
C GLN A 90 -25.84 -0.98 10.04
N LYS A 91 -25.87 -2.24 10.49
CA LYS A 91 -24.94 -3.26 10.00
C LYS A 91 -25.12 -3.50 8.52
N ASP A 92 -26.35 -3.66 8.04
CA ASP A 92 -26.63 -3.85 6.61
C ASP A 92 -26.09 -2.66 5.78
N GLU A 93 -26.38 -1.42 6.21
CA GLU A 93 -25.89 -0.20 5.52
C GLU A 93 -24.35 -0.09 5.52
N TRP A 94 -23.71 -0.45 6.63
CA TRP A 94 -22.25 -0.37 6.77
C TRP A 94 -21.52 -1.54 6.11
N GLU A 95 -22.15 -2.70 5.98
CA GLU A 95 -21.55 -3.88 5.34
C GLU A 95 -21.32 -3.62 3.86
N ASP A 96 -22.34 -3.14 3.14
CA ASP A 96 -22.22 -2.76 1.73
C ASP A 96 -21.16 -1.66 1.55
N TYR A 97 -21.16 -0.66 2.43
CA TYR A 97 -20.17 0.41 2.40
C TYR A 97 -18.76 -0.11 2.65
N PHE A 98 -18.57 -0.98 3.63
CA PHE A 98 -17.29 -1.59 3.98
C PHE A 98 -16.75 -2.46 2.84
N GLU A 99 -17.57 -3.36 2.30
CA GLU A 99 -17.12 -4.29 1.25
C GLU A 99 -16.79 -3.55 -0.05
N ASN A 100 -17.53 -2.48 -0.38
CA ASN A 100 -17.18 -1.63 -1.52
C ASN A 100 -15.79 -0.99 -1.36
N TYR A 101 -15.51 -0.32 -0.23
CA TYR A 101 -14.19 0.28 0.00
C TYR A 101 -13.07 -0.75 0.10
N LYS A 102 -13.35 -1.88 0.74
CA LYS A 102 -12.40 -3.00 0.85
C LYS A 102 -12.02 -3.53 -0.53
N LYS A 103 -13.00 -3.75 -1.41
CA LYS A 103 -12.77 -4.18 -2.78
C LYS A 103 -11.92 -3.16 -3.54
N GLU A 104 -12.32 -1.89 -3.56
CA GLU A 104 -11.58 -0.84 -4.26
C GLU A 104 -10.13 -0.71 -3.77
N LEU A 105 -9.91 -0.77 -2.46
CA LEU A 105 -8.56 -0.71 -1.89
C LEU A 105 -7.75 -1.98 -2.19
N SER A 106 -8.38 -3.15 -2.22
CA SER A 106 -7.72 -4.40 -2.59
C SER A 106 -7.28 -4.38 -4.05
N ASP A 107 -8.16 -3.93 -4.95
CA ASP A 107 -7.86 -3.77 -6.38
C ASP A 107 -6.72 -2.77 -6.60
N LEU A 108 -6.73 -1.63 -5.89
CA LEU A 108 -5.63 -0.66 -5.94
C LEU A 108 -4.33 -1.25 -5.39
N LYS A 109 -4.40 -2.03 -4.31
CA LYS A 109 -3.23 -2.66 -3.72
C LYS A 109 -2.61 -3.69 -4.66
N GLU A 110 -3.44 -4.49 -5.35
CA GLU A 110 -2.97 -5.43 -6.37
C GLU A 110 -2.27 -4.70 -7.53
N LYS A 111 -2.83 -3.58 -8.00
CA LYS A 111 -2.17 -2.75 -9.02
C LYS A 111 -0.83 -2.19 -8.53
N ILE A 112 -0.78 -1.67 -7.31
CA ILE A 112 0.47 -1.17 -6.70
C ILE A 112 1.52 -2.29 -6.65
N ASP A 113 1.15 -3.47 -6.14
CA ASP A 113 2.08 -4.61 -6.00
C ASP A 113 2.56 -5.12 -7.36
N LYS A 114 1.69 -5.10 -8.36
CA LYS A 114 2.04 -5.43 -9.74
C LYS A 114 3.03 -4.41 -10.32
N THR A 115 2.75 -3.11 -10.20
CA THR A 115 3.63 -2.04 -10.71
C THR A 115 4.98 -2.07 -10.00
N ASP A 116 5.02 -2.36 -8.70
CA ASP A 116 6.25 -2.53 -7.92
C ASP A 116 7.11 -3.67 -8.47
N SER A 117 6.49 -4.84 -8.66
CA SER A 117 7.14 -6.02 -9.25
C SER A 117 7.61 -5.79 -10.70
N GLU A 118 6.92 -4.94 -11.47
CA GLU A 118 7.33 -4.56 -12.81
C GLU A 118 8.56 -3.63 -12.78
N ILE A 119 8.60 -2.68 -11.86
CA ILE A 119 9.75 -1.80 -11.64
C ILE A 119 10.98 -2.62 -11.23
N ASP A 120 10.84 -3.57 -10.31
CA ASP A 120 11.94 -4.44 -9.89
C ASP A 120 12.57 -5.17 -11.09
N LYS A 121 11.74 -5.75 -11.97
CA LYS A 121 12.21 -6.41 -13.20
C LYS A 121 12.92 -5.45 -14.15
N MET A 122 12.42 -4.23 -14.29
CA MET A 122 13.06 -3.19 -15.10
C MET A 122 14.43 -2.82 -14.54
N VAL A 123 14.54 -2.69 -13.21
CA VAL A 123 15.81 -2.42 -12.52
C VAL A 123 16.78 -3.60 -12.66
N TYR A 124 16.34 -4.84 -12.46
CA TYR A 124 17.20 -6.01 -12.66
C TYR A 124 17.76 -6.07 -14.08
N THR A 125 16.92 -5.77 -15.08
CA THR A 125 17.34 -5.69 -16.48
C THR A 125 18.34 -4.56 -16.71
N LEU A 126 18.11 -3.38 -16.13
CA LEU A 126 19.00 -2.23 -16.23
C LEU A 126 20.40 -2.51 -15.68
N TYR A 127 20.49 -3.30 -14.61
CA TYR A 127 21.77 -3.70 -14.01
C TYR A 127 22.32 -5.02 -14.59
N GLY A 128 21.63 -5.63 -15.55
CA GLY A 128 22.07 -6.86 -16.23
C GLY A 128 22.11 -8.09 -15.31
N LEU A 129 21.27 -8.14 -14.27
CA LEU A 129 21.25 -9.25 -13.32
C LEU A 129 20.70 -10.52 -13.98
N ASN A 130 21.34 -11.64 -13.69
CA ASN A 130 20.83 -12.96 -14.05
C ASN A 130 19.90 -13.54 -12.97
N GLU A 131 19.20 -14.63 -13.28
CA GLU A 131 18.24 -15.27 -12.36
C GLU A 131 18.82 -15.65 -10.99
N LYS A 132 20.10 -16.06 -10.93
CA LYS A 132 20.75 -16.40 -9.66
C LYS A 132 20.98 -15.14 -8.81
N GLU A 133 21.41 -14.05 -9.43
CA GLU A 133 21.62 -12.77 -8.76
C GLU A 133 20.30 -12.17 -8.28
N ILE A 134 19.26 -12.19 -9.13
CA ILE A 134 17.90 -11.79 -8.74
C ILE A 134 17.45 -12.59 -7.53
N LYS A 135 17.60 -13.92 -7.54
CA LYS A 135 17.20 -14.76 -6.43
C LYS A 135 17.91 -14.40 -5.12
N ILE A 136 19.21 -14.08 -5.16
CA ILE A 136 19.97 -13.63 -3.99
C ILE A 136 19.40 -12.31 -3.44
N VAL A 137 19.08 -11.36 -4.33
CA VAL A 137 18.47 -10.09 -3.94
C VAL A 137 17.11 -10.33 -3.27
N GLU A 138 16.23 -11.09 -3.91
CA GLU A 138 14.89 -11.42 -3.40
C GLU A 138 14.93 -12.18 -2.06
N GLU A 139 15.91 -13.08 -1.87
CA GLU A 139 16.11 -13.78 -0.60
C GLU A 139 16.60 -12.85 0.52
N SER A 140 17.35 -11.80 0.18
CA SER A 140 17.82 -10.80 1.16
C SER A 140 16.72 -9.86 1.65
N LEU A 141 15.62 -9.75 0.89
CA LEU A 141 14.47 -8.89 1.19
C LEU A 141 13.39 -9.59 2.03
N LYS A 142 13.45 -10.91 2.17
CA LYS A 142 12.55 -11.71 3.03
C LYS A 142 12.90 -11.60 4.52
#